data_AF-A0A9P5SFJ4-F1
#
_entry.id   AF-A0A9P5SFJ4-F1
#
_cell.length_a   1.000
_cell.length_b   1.000
_cell.length_c   1.000
_cell.angle_alpha   90.00
_cell.angle_beta   90.00
_cell.angle_gamma   90.00
#
_symmetry.space_group_name_H-M   'P 1'
#
loop_
_entity.id
_entity.type
_entity.pdbx_description
1 polymer ?
#
loop_
_entity_poly.entity_id
_entity_poly.type
_entity_poly.pdbx_seq_one_letter_code
_entity_poly.pdbx_strand_id
1 'polypeptide(L)'
;MPSDRTMVILALIALMHIKSLPGAYTMRSLSYFVKNRHLTEPSMGLLEPCRYHSRVWFDDMDLNIHLNNSSYNKMMDYARIDLCTRIFPGWQSRHKFDMLLAQTVLFFKAEVPRFSKYTITTRIFAWDDKWIWLQSRFSIKRKTPRKAIESEQANPTNQNGEPIRDEDVVVEEEDEDDIDPIEAKANKHSAAAVTHDSFLNGSSEMPDKLCAIAYARMVAKHPKGKTIVPEGLFRKMGHVEAYPGQWEEYRTFGLSLIEGMMKIGDPTMDARAPEASLRRLVNQTRAKI
;
A
#
# COMPACT_ATOMS: atom_id res chain seq x y z
N MET A 1 -10.82 -2.56 48.45
CA MET A 1 -11.09 -2.99 47.05
C MET A 1 -11.61 -1.79 46.28
N PRO A 2 -11.31 -1.63 44.98
CA PRO A 2 -11.88 -0.54 44.19
C PRO A 2 -13.41 -0.60 44.22
N SER A 3 -14.08 0.55 44.23
CA SER A 3 -15.54 0.62 44.18
C SER A 3 -16.07 0.07 42.85
N ASP A 4 -17.34 -0.36 42.80
CA ASP A 4 -17.98 -0.85 41.56
C ASP A 4 -17.85 0.16 40.42
N ARG A 5 -17.98 1.46 40.72
CA ARG A 5 -17.79 2.55 39.74
C ARG A 5 -16.36 2.61 39.22
N THR A 6 -15.37 2.45 40.10
CA THR A 6 -13.96 2.40 39.71
C THR A 6 -13.68 1.21 38.80
N MET A 7 -14.23 0.04 39.11
CA MET A 7 -14.07 -1.16 38.27
C MET A 7 -14.68 -0.98 36.88
N VAL A 8 -15.86 -0.37 36.79
CA VAL A 8 -16.49 -0.05 35.50
C VAL A 8 -15.61 0.90 34.68
N ILE A 9 -15.07 1.96 35.30
CA ILE A 9 -14.18 2.91 34.61
C ILE A 9 -12.92 2.19 34.10
N LEU A 10 -12.29 1.35 34.94
CA LEU A 10 -11.11 0.58 34.55
C LEU A 10 -11.41 -0.40 33.39
N ALA A 11 -12.57 -1.07 33.43
CA ALA A 11 -13.01 -1.96 32.35
C ALA A 11 -13.21 -1.19 31.02
N LEU A 12 -13.81 0.00 31.06
CA LEU A 12 -13.99 0.84 29.87
C LEU A 12 -12.65 1.31 29.30
N ILE A 13 -11.71 1.72 30.16
CA ILE A 13 -10.36 2.10 29.72
C ILE A 13 -9.66 0.90 29.07
N ALA A 14 -9.73 -0.29 29.68
CA ALA A 14 -9.16 -1.51 29.14
C ALA A 14 -9.77 -1.89 27.77
N LEU A 15 -11.09 -1.73 27.60
CA LEU A 15 -11.77 -1.97 26.33
C LEU A 15 -11.33 -0.98 25.24
N MET A 16 -11.19 0.30 25.57
CA MET A 16 -10.69 1.30 24.63
C MET A 16 -9.23 1.04 24.20
N HIS A 17 -8.43 0.41 25.08
CA HIS A 17 -7.03 0.08 24.87
C HIS A 17 -6.78 -1.41 24.63
N ILE A 18 -7.81 -2.15 24.18
CA ILE A 18 -7.74 -3.61 24.01
C ILE A 18 -6.59 -4.05 23.09
N LYS A 19 -6.23 -3.21 22.12
CA LYS A 19 -5.13 -3.44 21.17
C LYS A 19 -3.73 -3.29 21.80
N SER A 20 -3.61 -2.59 22.92
CA SER A 20 -2.37 -2.42 23.68
C SER A 20 -2.24 -3.38 24.86
N LEU A 21 -3.23 -4.26 25.08
CA LEU A 21 -3.10 -5.30 26.10
C LEU A 21 -1.94 -6.25 25.79
N PRO A 22 -1.24 -6.76 26.83
CA PRO A 22 -0.19 -7.75 26.64
C PRO A 22 -0.66 -8.92 25.77
N GLY A 23 0.14 -9.26 24.76
CA GLY A 23 -0.17 -10.36 23.83
C GLY A 23 -1.17 -10.04 22.71
N ALA A 24 -1.87 -8.89 22.73
CA ALA A 24 -2.82 -8.52 21.67
C ALA A 24 -2.14 -8.49 20.28
N TYR A 25 -0.92 -7.96 20.22
CA TYR A 25 -0.11 -8.00 19.00
C TYR A 25 0.17 -9.43 18.54
N THR A 26 0.68 -10.28 19.44
CA THR A 26 1.06 -11.66 19.13
C THR A 26 -0.14 -12.49 18.70
N MET A 27 -1.28 -12.39 19.40
CA MET A 27 -2.51 -13.09 19.04
C MET A 27 -2.99 -12.69 17.65
N ARG A 28 -3.00 -11.38 17.35
CA ARG A 28 -3.41 -10.90 16.03
C ARG A 28 -2.45 -11.38 14.95
N SER A 29 -1.15 -11.28 15.17
CA SER A 29 -0.13 -11.79 14.25
C SER A 29 -0.28 -13.28 13.99
N LEU A 30 -0.48 -14.09 15.05
CA LEU A 30 -0.70 -15.53 14.96
C LEU A 30 -1.97 -15.88 14.17
N SER A 31 -3.02 -15.05 14.27
CA SER A 31 -4.27 -15.29 13.55
C SER A 31 -4.09 -15.32 12.03
N TYR A 32 -3.12 -14.61 11.45
CA TYR A 32 -2.80 -14.69 10.01
C TYR A 32 -2.20 -16.04 9.63
N PHE A 33 -1.32 -16.59 10.47
CA PHE A 33 -0.79 -17.94 10.27
C PHE A 33 -1.88 -18.99 10.36
N VAL A 34 -2.80 -18.86 11.33
CA VAL A 34 -3.95 -19.77 11.47
C VAL A 34 -4.89 -19.64 10.27
N LYS A 35 -5.20 -18.41 9.84
CA LYS A 35 -6.06 -18.12 8.68
C LYS A 35 -5.51 -18.78 7.42
N ASN A 36 -4.21 -18.60 7.15
CA ASN A 36 -3.56 -19.03 5.92
C ASN A 36 -2.91 -20.43 6.02
N ARG A 37 -3.16 -21.19 7.11
CA ARG A 37 -2.53 -22.51 7.35
C ARG A 37 -2.86 -23.57 6.30
N HIS A 38 -4.03 -23.45 5.66
CA HIS A 38 -4.52 -24.40 4.68
C HIS A 38 -3.89 -24.20 3.30
N LEU A 39 -3.32 -23.02 3.03
CA LEU A 39 -2.63 -22.75 1.77
C LEU A 39 -1.38 -23.63 1.66
N THR A 40 -1.26 -24.36 0.55
CA THR A 40 -0.07 -25.12 0.16
C THR A 40 0.71 -24.41 -0.95
N GLU A 41 0.01 -23.61 -1.75
CA GLU A 41 0.55 -22.83 -2.86
C GLU A 41 0.24 -21.34 -2.65
N PRO A 42 1.03 -20.42 -3.25
CA PRO A 42 0.79 -18.99 -3.12
C PRO A 42 -0.61 -18.61 -3.60
N SER A 43 -1.34 -17.82 -2.81
CA SER A 43 -2.69 -17.38 -3.16
C SER A 43 -2.74 -16.09 -3.99
N MET A 44 -1.57 -15.51 -4.27
CA MET A 44 -1.42 -14.26 -5.01
C MET A 44 -0.03 -14.20 -5.66
N GLY A 45 0.09 -13.39 -6.71
CA GLY A 45 1.37 -13.22 -7.42
C GLY A 45 2.43 -12.50 -6.57
N LEU A 46 3.71 -12.73 -6.88
CA LEU A 46 4.84 -12.17 -6.14
C LEU A 46 4.81 -10.62 -6.07
N LEU A 47 4.47 -9.97 -7.19
CA LEU A 47 4.40 -8.51 -7.32
C LEU A 47 2.99 -7.94 -7.10
N GLU A 48 2.01 -8.82 -6.89
CA GLU A 48 0.63 -8.45 -6.68
C GLU A 48 0.49 -7.71 -5.34
N PRO A 49 -0.24 -6.57 -5.30
CA PRO A 49 -0.40 -5.82 -4.07
C PRO A 49 -1.41 -6.46 -3.11
N CYS A 50 -0.98 -6.78 -1.89
CA CYS A 50 -1.85 -7.20 -0.80
C CYS A 50 -2.50 -5.97 -0.15
N ARG A 51 -3.84 -5.97 -0.05
CA ARG A 51 -4.60 -4.90 0.62
C ARG A 51 -4.99 -5.30 2.03
N TYR A 52 -4.65 -4.45 2.97
CA TYR A 52 -4.98 -4.58 4.38
C TYR A 52 -5.89 -3.41 4.79
N HIS A 53 -7.07 -3.70 5.32
CA HIS A 53 -8.02 -2.69 5.75
C HIS A 53 -8.03 -2.53 7.27
N SER A 54 -8.09 -1.28 7.72
CA SER A 54 -8.29 -1.00 9.13
C SER A 54 -9.03 0.30 9.38
N ARG A 55 -9.28 0.56 10.66
CA ARG A 55 -9.84 1.81 11.17
C ARG A 55 -8.97 2.30 12.31
N VAL A 56 -8.82 3.62 12.40
CA VAL A 56 -8.19 4.27 13.56
C VAL A 56 -9.09 4.11 14.78
N TRP A 57 -8.59 3.54 15.86
CA TRP A 57 -9.29 3.45 17.15
C TRP A 57 -8.62 4.32 18.21
N PHE A 58 -9.24 4.44 19.38
CA PHE A 58 -8.74 5.24 20.50
C PHE A 58 -7.25 4.97 20.80
N ASP A 59 -6.89 3.70 20.94
CA ASP A 59 -5.53 3.23 21.19
C ASP A 59 -4.53 3.49 20.04
N ASP A 60 -5.01 3.77 18.83
CA ASP A 60 -4.13 4.05 17.69
C ASP A 60 -3.77 5.53 17.57
N MET A 61 -4.43 6.42 18.33
CA MET A 61 -4.29 7.87 18.24
C MET A 61 -3.21 8.42 19.18
N ASP A 62 -2.59 9.54 18.79
CA ASP A 62 -1.76 10.35 19.68
C ASP A 62 -2.53 11.58 20.19
N LEU A 63 -1.83 12.49 20.88
CA LEU A 63 -2.42 13.71 21.45
C LEU A 63 -2.96 14.68 20.38
N ASN A 64 -2.55 14.53 19.12
CA ASN A 64 -3.06 15.32 17.99
C ASN A 64 -4.31 14.69 17.37
N ILE A 65 -4.81 13.58 17.93
CA ILE A 65 -6.07 12.96 17.53
C ILE A 65 -6.04 12.47 16.06
N HIS A 66 -4.86 12.06 15.61
CA HIS A 66 -4.65 11.33 14.35
C HIS A 66 -3.90 10.03 14.63
N LEU A 67 -3.78 9.17 13.62
CA LEU A 67 -3.02 7.93 13.73
C LEU A 67 -1.58 8.23 14.21
N ASN A 68 -1.19 7.63 15.33
CA ASN A 68 0.14 7.80 15.93
C ASN A 68 1.23 7.25 14.99
N ASN A 69 2.37 7.92 14.94
CA ASN A 69 3.57 7.50 14.20
C ASN A 69 3.96 6.04 14.47
N SER A 70 3.89 5.59 15.72
CA SER A 70 4.19 4.19 16.07
C SER A 70 3.14 3.21 15.53
N SER A 71 1.87 3.62 15.48
CA SER A 71 0.76 2.84 14.94
C SER A 71 0.92 2.55 13.45
N TYR A 72 1.52 3.45 12.67
CA TYR A 72 1.85 3.14 11.26
C TYR A 72 2.76 1.91 11.16
N ASN A 73 3.84 1.86 11.94
CA ASN A 73 4.75 0.71 11.94
C ASN A 73 4.06 -0.58 12.44
N LYS A 74 3.33 -0.49 13.57
CA LYS A 74 2.53 -1.60 14.12
C LYS A 74 1.57 -2.19 13.08
N MET A 75 0.91 -1.33 12.32
CA MET A 75 -0.08 -1.77 11.33
C MET A 75 0.57 -2.29 10.05
N MET A 76 1.76 -1.77 9.68
CA MET A 76 2.58 -2.36 8.62
C MET A 76 3.10 -3.75 8.98
N ASP A 77 3.37 -4.06 10.25
CA ASP A 77 3.72 -5.44 10.67
C ASP A 77 2.61 -6.41 10.27
N TYR A 78 1.36 -6.10 10.63
CA TYR A 78 0.23 -6.96 10.25
C TYR A 78 0.06 -7.08 8.73
N ALA A 79 0.21 -5.97 7.99
CA ALA A 79 0.12 -5.99 6.54
C ALA A 79 1.24 -6.82 5.89
N ARG A 80 2.46 -6.78 6.44
CA ARG A 80 3.59 -7.60 5.99
C ARG A 80 3.38 -9.08 6.31
N ILE A 81 2.87 -9.41 7.49
CA ILE A 81 2.55 -10.80 7.87
C ILE A 81 1.46 -11.34 6.95
N ASP A 82 0.40 -10.57 6.69
CA ASP A 82 -0.67 -10.99 5.77
C ASP A 82 -0.13 -11.21 4.35
N LEU A 83 0.65 -10.26 3.81
CA LEU A 83 1.31 -10.44 2.50
C LEU A 83 2.17 -11.70 2.48
N CYS A 84 3.13 -11.79 3.40
CA CYS A 84 4.09 -12.89 3.39
C CYS A 84 3.37 -14.25 3.53
N THR A 85 2.25 -14.33 4.25
CA THR A 85 1.62 -15.64 4.54
C THR A 85 0.80 -16.13 3.35
N ARG A 86 0.49 -15.22 2.43
CA ARG A 86 -0.16 -15.49 1.14
C ARG A 86 0.86 -15.82 0.05
N ILE A 87 1.98 -15.09 -0.02
CA ILE A 87 3.04 -15.37 -1.02
C ILE A 87 3.98 -16.50 -0.59
N PHE A 88 4.16 -16.74 0.72
CA PHE A 88 5.01 -17.80 1.27
C PHE A 88 4.22 -18.67 2.26
N PRO A 89 3.20 -19.41 1.78
CA PRO A 89 2.37 -20.22 2.65
C PRO A 89 3.20 -21.29 3.38
N GLY A 90 2.95 -21.44 4.68
CA GLY A 90 3.68 -22.41 5.51
C GLY A 90 5.17 -22.13 5.68
N TRP A 91 5.64 -20.88 5.50
CA TRP A 91 7.07 -20.56 5.57
C TRP A 91 7.75 -21.05 6.86
N GLN A 92 7.08 -20.88 8.01
CA GLN A 92 7.62 -21.20 9.33
C GLN A 92 7.34 -22.66 9.71
N SER A 93 6.18 -23.18 9.33
CA SER A 93 5.74 -24.52 9.70
C SER A 93 6.32 -25.60 8.79
N ARG A 94 6.22 -25.44 7.47
CA ARG A 94 6.64 -26.44 6.46
C ARG A 94 8.03 -26.17 5.92
N HIS A 95 8.32 -24.93 5.53
CA HIS A 95 9.56 -24.61 4.82
C HIS A 95 10.72 -24.18 5.72
N LYS A 96 10.45 -24.01 7.02
CA LYS A 96 11.42 -23.74 8.08
C LYS A 96 12.36 -22.58 7.73
N PHE A 97 11.81 -21.40 7.50
CA PHE A 97 12.56 -20.15 7.43
C PHE A 97 11.84 -19.03 8.18
N ASP A 98 12.55 -17.96 8.50
CA ASP A 98 12.02 -16.76 9.15
C ASP A 98 12.15 -15.56 8.24
N MET A 99 11.12 -14.71 8.25
CA MET A 99 11.10 -13.42 7.56
C MET A 99 11.37 -12.32 8.58
N LEU A 100 12.53 -11.67 8.47
CA LEU A 100 12.98 -10.66 9.43
C LEU A 100 12.98 -9.28 8.79
N LEU A 101 12.44 -8.30 9.52
CA LEU A 101 12.53 -6.89 9.15
C LEU A 101 13.88 -6.33 9.60
N ALA A 102 14.60 -5.65 8.70
CA ALA A 102 15.88 -5.02 9.04
C ALA A 102 15.84 -3.49 8.99
N GLN A 103 14.89 -2.89 8.26
CA GLN A 103 14.70 -1.43 8.21
C GLN A 103 13.32 -1.11 7.65
N THR A 104 12.78 0.01 8.11
CA THR A 104 11.63 0.68 7.51
C THR A 104 11.94 2.16 7.39
N VAL A 105 11.69 2.75 6.21
CA VAL A 105 11.67 4.19 5.98
C VAL A 105 10.23 4.59 5.70
N LEU A 106 9.72 5.60 6.38
CA LEU A 106 8.33 6.04 6.29
C LEU A 106 8.26 7.53 5.97
N PHE A 107 7.53 7.87 4.91
CA PHE A 107 7.26 9.22 4.46
C PHE A 107 5.80 9.56 4.71
N PHE A 108 5.56 10.55 5.57
CA PHE A 108 4.24 11.08 5.84
C PHE A 108 3.91 12.18 4.83
N LYS A 109 2.77 12.04 4.14
CA LYS A 109 2.26 13.02 3.17
C LYS A 109 1.01 13.73 3.68
N ALA A 110 0.16 13.01 4.40
CA ALA A 110 -1.02 13.53 5.05
C ALA A 110 -1.38 12.66 6.26
N GLU A 111 -2.02 13.26 7.26
CA GLU A 111 -2.55 12.53 8.40
C GLU A 111 -3.68 11.55 8.03
N VAL A 112 -3.80 10.48 8.81
CA VAL A 112 -4.96 9.59 8.80
C VAL A 112 -5.86 10.03 9.97
N PRO A 113 -7.05 10.62 9.69
CA PRO A 113 -7.87 11.23 10.74
C PRO A 113 -8.45 10.22 11.74
N ARG A 114 -8.86 10.72 12.91
CA ARG A 114 -9.61 9.95 13.91
C ARG A 114 -10.77 9.15 13.32
N PHE A 115 -10.91 7.91 13.78
CA PHE A 115 -11.96 6.96 13.38
C PHE A 115 -12.11 6.71 11.87
N SER A 116 -11.19 7.18 11.04
CA SER A 116 -11.23 6.96 9.61
C SER A 116 -10.87 5.52 9.26
N LYS A 117 -11.49 5.00 8.21
CA LYS A 117 -11.06 3.75 7.57
C LYS A 117 -9.89 4.07 6.66
N TYR A 118 -8.87 3.22 6.67
CA TYR A 118 -7.71 3.34 5.79
C TYR A 118 -7.32 1.96 5.25
N THR A 119 -6.61 1.99 4.12
CA THR A 119 -6.09 0.81 3.44
C THR A 119 -4.57 0.91 3.38
N ILE A 120 -3.89 -0.15 3.79
CA ILE A 120 -2.46 -0.35 3.56
C ILE A 120 -2.33 -1.29 2.36
N THR A 121 -1.76 -0.80 1.26
CA THR A 121 -1.46 -1.60 0.09
C THR A 121 0.03 -1.92 0.07
N THR A 122 0.38 -3.19 0.27
CA THR A 122 1.76 -3.66 0.43
C THR A 122 2.14 -4.62 -0.69
N ARG A 123 3.29 -4.42 -1.33
CA ARG A 123 3.82 -5.29 -2.40
C ARG A 123 5.33 -5.42 -2.34
N ILE A 124 5.86 -6.51 -2.88
CA ILE A 124 7.27 -6.58 -3.26
C ILE A 124 7.47 -5.66 -4.46
N PHE A 125 8.50 -4.82 -4.42
CA PHE A 125 8.84 -3.95 -5.56
C PHE A 125 10.27 -4.12 -6.08
N ALA A 126 11.17 -4.72 -5.29
CA ALA A 126 12.52 -5.06 -5.70
C ALA A 126 13.12 -6.13 -4.78
N TRP A 127 14.20 -6.77 -5.21
CA TRP A 127 15.03 -7.65 -4.39
C TRP A 127 16.45 -7.71 -4.94
N ASP A 128 17.41 -8.03 -4.09
CA ASP A 128 18.79 -8.31 -4.44
C ASP A 128 19.18 -9.73 -3.98
N ASP A 129 20.48 -10.03 -3.87
CA ASP A 129 20.97 -11.36 -3.45
C ASP A 129 20.68 -11.69 -1.97
N LYS A 130 20.23 -10.71 -1.19
CA LYS A 130 20.03 -10.83 0.26
C LYS A 130 18.69 -10.29 0.73
N TRP A 131 18.23 -9.18 0.17
CA TRP A 131 17.12 -8.39 0.67
C TRP A 131 15.91 -8.45 -0.27
N ILE A 132 14.74 -8.50 0.35
CA ILE A 132 13.44 -8.30 -0.28
C ILE A 132 12.93 -6.93 0.13
N TRP A 133 12.55 -6.12 -0.85
CA TRP A 133 12.10 -4.76 -0.63
C TRP A 133 10.59 -4.65 -0.83
N LEU A 134 9.92 -4.16 0.20
CA LEU A 134 8.48 -3.95 0.22
C LEU A 134 8.14 -2.47 0.16
N GLN A 135 7.12 -2.14 -0.62
CA GLN A 135 6.48 -0.84 -0.63
C GLN A 135 5.11 -0.95 0.04
N SER A 136 4.84 -0.10 1.02
CA SER A 136 3.53 0.00 1.69
C SER A 136 2.95 1.39 1.46
N ARG A 137 1.69 1.47 1.01
CA ARG A 137 0.98 2.75 0.81
C ARG A 137 -0.22 2.82 1.72
N PHE A 138 -0.29 3.85 2.56
CA PHE A 138 -1.45 4.17 3.37
C PHE A 138 -2.37 5.11 2.59
N SER A 139 -3.63 4.74 2.46
CA SER A 139 -4.61 5.51 1.70
C SER A 139 -5.95 5.56 2.44
N ILE A 140 -6.66 6.68 2.28
CA ILE A 140 -8.03 6.85 2.76
C ILE A 140 -8.93 7.19 1.58
N LYS A 141 -10.17 6.69 1.60
CA LYS A 141 -11.16 7.08 0.60
C LYS A 141 -11.35 8.59 0.63
N ARG A 142 -11.27 9.23 -0.54
CA ARG A 142 -11.66 10.63 -0.66
C ARG A 142 -13.15 10.73 -0.39
N LYS A 143 -13.56 11.73 0.40
CA LYS A 143 -14.96 12.14 0.40
C LYS A 143 -15.16 12.95 -0.87
N THR A 144 -16.06 12.52 -1.75
CA THR A 144 -16.46 13.34 -2.89
C THR A 144 -16.99 14.67 -2.34
N PRO A 145 -16.46 15.82 -2.77
CA PRO A 145 -16.97 17.10 -2.30
C PRO A 145 -18.45 17.22 -2.73
N ARG A 146 -19.33 17.59 -1.78
CA ARG A 146 -20.79 17.68 -1.98
C ARG A 146 -21.19 18.51 -3.21
N LYS A 147 -20.39 19.53 -3.58
CA LYS A 147 -20.60 20.35 -4.78
C LYS A 147 -20.49 19.58 -6.10
N ALA A 148 -19.69 18.50 -6.16
CA ALA A 148 -19.56 17.71 -7.38
C ALA A 148 -20.80 16.83 -7.63
N ILE A 149 -21.46 16.39 -6.55
CA ILE A 149 -22.69 15.59 -6.63
C ILE A 149 -23.85 16.47 -7.11
N GLU A 150 -23.93 17.72 -6.67
CA GLU A 150 -24.94 18.69 -7.14
C GLU A 150 -24.77 19.09 -8.61
N SER A 151 -23.55 19.12 -9.16
CA SER A 151 -23.31 19.42 -10.58
C SER A 151 -23.57 18.24 -11.51
N GLU A 152 -23.43 17.01 -11.01
CA GLU A 152 -23.61 15.78 -11.79
C GLU A 152 -25.06 15.29 -11.78
N GLN A 153 -25.87 15.75 -10.83
CA GLN A 153 -27.32 15.51 -10.73
C GLN A 153 -28.19 16.65 -11.31
N ALA A 154 -27.58 17.66 -11.94
CA ALA A 154 -28.35 18.67 -12.67
C ALA A 154 -28.99 18.02 -13.90
N ASN A 155 -30.33 18.11 -14.01
CA ASN A 155 -31.09 17.53 -15.12
C ASN A 155 -30.49 17.97 -16.47
N PRO A 156 -30.34 17.05 -17.45
CA PRO A 156 -29.85 17.41 -18.76
C PRO A 156 -30.80 18.47 -19.33
N THR A 157 -30.18 19.52 -19.85
CA THR A 157 -30.85 20.73 -20.30
C THR A 157 -30.75 20.77 -21.82
N ASN A 158 -31.81 21.12 -22.53
CA ASN A 158 -31.77 21.21 -23.99
C ASN A 158 -30.86 22.37 -24.45
N GLN A 159 -30.63 22.49 -25.76
CA GLN A 159 -29.78 23.55 -26.35
C GLN A 159 -30.25 24.98 -26.01
N ASN A 160 -31.47 25.13 -25.49
CA ASN A 160 -32.08 26.41 -25.08
C ASN A 160 -32.07 26.64 -23.55
N GLY A 161 -31.49 25.72 -22.75
CA GLY A 161 -31.39 25.89 -21.31
C GLY A 161 -32.64 25.51 -20.51
N GLU A 162 -33.58 24.74 -21.10
CA GLU A 162 -34.74 24.20 -20.40
C GLU A 162 -34.56 22.71 -20.01
N PRO A 163 -35.09 22.26 -18.86
CA PRO A 163 -34.99 20.87 -18.43
C PRO A 163 -35.73 19.94 -19.39
N ILE A 164 -35.05 18.90 -19.87
CA ILE A 164 -35.62 17.88 -20.78
C ILE A 164 -36.69 17.09 -20.02
N ARG A 165 -37.90 16.98 -20.59
CA ARG A 165 -39.01 16.21 -20.03
C ARG A 165 -38.91 14.76 -20.51
N ASP A 166 -39.34 13.80 -19.70
CA ASP A 166 -39.27 12.37 -20.03
C ASP A 166 -39.98 12.01 -21.36
N GLU A 167 -40.90 12.87 -21.80
CA GLU A 167 -41.67 12.76 -23.04
C GLU A 167 -40.85 13.09 -24.31
N ASP A 168 -39.72 13.80 -24.18
CA ASP A 168 -38.86 14.24 -25.29
C ASP A 168 -37.70 13.28 -25.59
N VAL A 169 -37.56 12.20 -24.80
CA VAL A 169 -36.53 11.17 -25.00
C VAL A 169 -37.02 10.19 -26.05
N VAL A 170 -36.66 10.43 -27.31
CA VAL A 170 -36.86 9.45 -28.38
C VAL A 170 -35.88 8.30 -28.15
N VAL A 171 -36.39 7.16 -27.69
CA VAL A 171 -35.63 5.90 -27.67
C VAL A 171 -35.75 5.31 -29.06
N GLU A 172 -34.67 5.37 -29.84
CA GLU A 172 -34.56 4.56 -31.05
C GLU A 172 -34.41 3.09 -30.61
N GLU A 173 -35.44 2.28 -30.87
CA GLU A 173 -35.35 0.82 -30.74
C GLU A 173 -34.46 0.31 -31.89
N GLU A 174 -33.24 -0.13 -31.57
CA GLU A 174 -32.41 -0.84 -32.55
C GLU A 174 -32.96 -2.26 -32.71
N ASP A 175 -33.56 -2.52 -33.87
CA ASP A 175 -34.00 -3.85 -34.30
C ASP A 175 -32.82 -4.82 -34.32
N GLU A 176 -32.98 -5.90 -33.56
CA GLU A 176 -32.11 -7.06 -33.48
C GLU A 176 -32.34 -7.91 -34.74
N ASP A 177 -31.42 -7.87 -35.72
CA ASP A 177 -31.08 -8.95 -36.67
C ASP A 177 -30.35 -8.39 -37.91
N ASP A 178 -29.02 -8.56 -37.98
CA ASP A 178 -28.32 -8.94 -39.22
C ASP A 178 -26.82 -9.21 -38.92
N ILE A 179 -26.47 -10.50 -38.88
CA ILE A 179 -25.09 -10.98 -38.99
C ILE A 179 -24.83 -11.19 -40.48
N ASP A 180 -23.80 -10.53 -41.05
CA ASP A 180 -23.04 -11.05 -42.20
C ASP A 180 -21.75 -10.25 -42.48
N PRO A 181 -20.80 -10.74 -43.31
CA PRO A 181 -19.51 -11.19 -42.80
C PRO A 181 -18.29 -10.35 -43.25
N ILE A 182 -17.15 -10.72 -42.66
CA ILE A 182 -15.79 -10.21 -42.88
C ILE A 182 -15.43 -10.12 -44.38
N GLU A 183 -15.12 -8.91 -44.86
CA GLU A 183 -14.26 -8.72 -46.03
C GLU A 183 -13.07 -7.80 -45.73
N ALA A 184 -11.89 -8.33 -46.04
CA ALA A 184 -10.61 -7.67 -45.95
C ALA A 184 -10.40 -6.69 -47.12
N LYS A 185 -10.05 -5.43 -46.81
CA LYS A 185 -9.24 -4.60 -47.71
C LYS A 185 -8.11 -3.92 -46.96
N ALA A 186 -6.93 -4.08 -47.54
CA ALA A 186 -5.64 -3.76 -46.96
C ALA A 186 -5.21 -2.30 -47.17
N ASN A 187 -4.32 -1.89 -46.27
CA ASN A 187 -3.19 -0.97 -46.44
C ASN A 187 -3.45 0.56 -46.45
N LYS A 188 -2.92 1.25 -45.43
CA LYS A 188 -1.60 1.93 -45.51
C LYS A 188 -1.16 2.54 -44.17
N HIS A 189 0.14 2.46 -43.95
CA HIS A 189 0.95 2.95 -42.84
C HIS A 189 0.48 4.25 -42.14
N SER A 190 0.42 4.16 -40.81
CA SER A 190 1.08 5.12 -39.92
C SER A 190 1.39 4.42 -38.61
N ALA A 191 2.67 4.28 -38.30
CA ALA A 191 3.15 3.88 -36.99
C ALA A 191 2.84 5.01 -36.00
N ALA A 192 1.67 4.95 -35.38
CA ALA A 192 1.34 5.79 -34.23
C ALA A 192 1.97 5.14 -32.99
N ALA A 193 2.88 5.88 -32.35
CA ALA A 193 3.48 5.54 -31.09
C ALA A 193 2.42 5.06 -30.10
N VAL A 194 2.69 3.93 -29.42
CA VAL A 194 1.92 3.48 -28.27
C VAL A 194 2.11 4.53 -27.17
N THR A 195 1.24 5.52 -27.15
CA THR A 195 1.13 6.50 -26.08
C THR A 195 0.67 5.78 -24.83
N HIS A 196 1.32 6.12 -23.72
CA HIS A 196 1.26 5.54 -22.38
C HIS A 196 -0.13 5.59 -21.68
N ASP A 197 -1.22 5.84 -22.41
CA ASP A 197 -2.53 6.22 -21.90
C ASP A 197 -3.55 5.07 -21.82
N SER A 198 -3.22 3.87 -22.31
CA SER A 198 -4.14 2.74 -22.31
C SER A 198 -4.38 2.10 -20.92
N PHE A 199 -3.83 2.67 -19.84
CA PHE A 199 -4.02 2.20 -18.46
C PHE A 199 -5.06 3.00 -17.64
N LEU A 200 -5.73 4.00 -18.23
CA LEU A 200 -6.66 4.88 -17.50
C LEU A 200 -8.15 4.60 -17.70
N ASN A 201 -8.54 3.54 -18.41
CA ASN A 201 -9.95 3.13 -18.44
C ASN A 201 -10.29 2.25 -17.23
N GLY A 202 -10.46 2.91 -16.08
CA GLY A 202 -10.94 2.29 -14.84
C GLY A 202 -11.58 3.32 -13.92
N SER A 203 -12.91 3.44 -13.99
CA SER A 203 -13.81 4.23 -13.12
C SER A 203 -13.51 5.73 -12.98
N SER A 204 -14.49 6.60 -13.20
CA SER A 204 -14.42 8.05 -12.95
C SER A 204 -14.27 8.44 -11.47
N GLU A 205 -13.95 7.49 -10.58
CA GLU A 205 -13.78 7.73 -9.15
C GLU A 205 -12.36 8.25 -8.88
N MET A 206 -12.24 9.45 -8.31
CA MET A 206 -10.93 10.01 -7.96
C MET A 206 -10.14 9.02 -7.08
N PRO A 207 -8.82 8.84 -7.33
CA PRO A 207 -8.02 7.89 -6.57
C PRO A 207 -7.97 8.25 -5.09
N ASP A 208 -7.91 7.22 -4.23
CA ASP A 208 -7.82 7.36 -2.78
C ASP A 208 -6.71 8.35 -2.38
N LYS A 209 -6.94 9.13 -1.31
CA LYS A 209 -5.96 10.09 -0.80
C LYS A 209 -4.82 9.32 -0.14
N LEU A 210 -3.62 9.47 -0.70
CA LEU A 210 -2.39 8.91 -0.15
C LEU A 210 -1.97 9.68 1.11
N CYS A 211 -1.87 8.97 2.24
CA CYS A 211 -1.46 9.51 3.53
C CYS A 211 0.02 9.27 3.83
N ALA A 212 0.53 8.08 3.53
CA ALA A 212 1.94 7.76 3.76
C ALA A 212 2.45 6.72 2.77
N ILE A 213 3.76 6.76 2.50
CA ILE A 213 4.48 5.71 1.76
C ILE A 213 5.60 5.20 2.64
N ALA A 214 5.76 3.89 2.73
CA ALA A 214 6.87 3.27 3.41
C ALA A 214 7.62 2.30 2.50
N TYR A 215 8.91 2.17 2.76
CA TYR A 215 9.79 1.19 2.15
C TYR A 215 10.44 0.37 3.25
N ALA A 216 10.31 -0.95 3.17
CA ALA A 216 10.85 -1.87 4.16
C ALA A 216 11.82 -2.85 3.51
N ARG A 217 12.92 -3.15 4.20
CA ARG A 217 13.89 -4.17 3.78
C ARG A 217 13.77 -5.39 4.68
N MET A 218 13.60 -6.55 4.06
CA MET A 218 13.40 -7.81 4.75
C MET A 218 14.41 -8.85 4.28
N VAL A 219 14.72 -9.81 5.16
CA VAL A 219 15.62 -10.93 4.86
C VAL A 219 14.96 -12.24 5.27
N ALA A 220 15.08 -13.24 4.39
CA ALA A 220 14.73 -14.61 4.72
C ALA A 220 15.93 -15.33 5.34
N LYS A 221 15.74 -15.95 6.50
CA LYS A 221 16.80 -16.73 7.18
C LYS A 221 16.35 -18.14 7.47
N HIS A 222 17.24 -19.10 7.28
CA HIS A 222 17.10 -20.42 7.87
C HIS A 222 17.18 -20.32 9.40
N PRO A 223 16.51 -21.19 10.19
CA PRO A 223 16.60 -21.21 11.65
C PRO A 223 18.03 -21.36 12.20
N LYS A 224 18.96 -21.83 11.36
CA LYS A 224 20.40 -21.92 11.65
C LYS A 224 21.16 -20.60 11.38
N GLY A 225 20.47 -19.52 11.07
CA GLY A 225 21.02 -18.18 10.83
C GLY A 225 21.47 -17.88 9.39
N LYS A 226 21.53 -18.88 8.50
CA LYS A 226 21.96 -18.69 7.10
C LYS A 226 20.91 -17.89 6.31
N THR A 227 21.35 -16.83 5.63
CA THR A 227 20.54 -16.05 4.69
C THR A 227 20.10 -16.90 3.50
N ILE A 228 18.84 -16.76 3.10
CA ILE A 228 18.26 -17.39 1.91
C ILE A 228 18.15 -16.32 0.83
N VAL A 229 18.71 -16.61 -0.35
CA VAL A 229 18.66 -15.72 -1.52
C VAL A 229 17.21 -15.62 -2.01
N PRO A 230 16.69 -14.39 -2.25
CA PRO A 230 15.30 -14.18 -2.67
C PRO A 230 14.87 -14.99 -3.89
N GLU A 231 15.64 -15.02 -4.97
CA GLU A 231 15.26 -15.77 -6.19
C GLU A 231 15.10 -17.28 -5.94
N GLY A 232 16.04 -17.86 -5.18
CA GLY A 232 15.96 -19.26 -4.78
C GLY A 232 14.75 -19.52 -3.87
N LEU A 233 14.41 -18.57 -3.00
CA LEU A 233 13.21 -18.63 -2.18
C LEU A 233 11.95 -18.58 -3.05
N PHE A 234 11.84 -17.64 -3.98
CA PHE A 234 10.66 -17.46 -4.83
C PHE A 234 10.38 -18.72 -5.64
N ARG A 235 11.41 -19.28 -6.28
CA ARG A 235 11.32 -20.54 -7.03
C ARG A 235 10.87 -21.69 -6.14
N LYS A 236 11.44 -21.81 -4.94
CA LYS A 236 11.06 -22.85 -3.97
C LYS A 236 9.61 -22.72 -3.50
N MET A 237 9.10 -21.49 -3.43
CA MET A 237 7.74 -21.19 -3.00
C MET A 237 6.72 -21.24 -4.15
N GLY A 238 7.12 -21.66 -5.36
CA GLY A 238 6.21 -21.82 -6.50
C GLY A 238 5.96 -20.53 -7.29
N HIS A 239 6.70 -19.45 -7.03
CA HIS A 239 6.68 -18.27 -7.88
C HIS A 239 7.53 -18.55 -9.11
N VAL A 240 6.86 -19.03 -10.16
CA VAL A 240 7.45 -19.25 -11.48
C VAL A 240 7.13 -18.03 -12.35
N GLU A 241 8.11 -17.61 -13.13
CA GLU A 241 7.98 -16.50 -14.03
C GLU A 241 7.02 -16.85 -15.18
N ALA A 242 5.91 -16.13 -15.29
CA ALA A 242 4.98 -16.30 -16.41
C ALA A 242 5.56 -15.77 -17.73
N TYR A 243 6.40 -14.71 -17.68
CA TYR A 243 7.01 -14.06 -18.83
C TYR A 243 8.46 -13.61 -18.53
N PRO A 244 9.48 -14.33 -19.05
CA PRO A 244 10.90 -13.99 -18.94
C PRO A 244 11.23 -12.51 -19.18
N GLY A 245 11.79 -11.84 -18.18
CA GLY A 245 12.40 -10.50 -18.30
C GLY A 245 11.46 -9.31 -18.08
N GLN A 246 10.13 -9.50 -18.01
CA GLN A 246 9.18 -8.39 -17.86
C GLN A 246 9.30 -7.66 -16.51
N TRP A 247 9.80 -8.34 -15.47
CA TRP A 247 9.96 -7.75 -14.13
C TRP A 247 11.37 -7.23 -13.85
N GLU A 248 12.35 -7.51 -14.72
CA GLU A 248 13.75 -7.14 -14.48
C GLU A 248 13.93 -5.61 -14.54
N GLU A 249 13.26 -4.95 -15.49
CA GLU A 249 13.21 -3.49 -15.56
C GLU A 249 12.57 -2.88 -14.31
N TYR A 250 11.44 -3.45 -13.88
CA TYR A 250 10.72 -3.02 -12.68
C TYR A 250 11.56 -3.20 -11.40
N ARG A 251 12.22 -4.35 -11.27
CA ARG A 251 13.16 -4.65 -10.18
C ARG A 251 14.31 -3.67 -10.18
N THR A 252 14.97 -3.47 -11.32
CA THR A 252 16.13 -2.58 -11.47
C THR A 252 15.76 -1.13 -11.15
N PHE A 253 14.60 -0.66 -11.64
CA PHE A 253 14.07 0.65 -11.28
C PHE A 253 13.86 0.77 -9.77
N GLY A 254 13.27 -0.24 -9.13
CA GLY A 254 13.10 -0.29 -7.68
C GLY A 254 14.44 -0.24 -6.91
N LEU A 255 15.45 -0.97 -7.36
CA LEU A 255 16.79 -0.95 -6.77
C LEU A 255 17.46 0.42 -6.91
N SER A 256 17.33 1.09 -8.05
CA SER A 256 17.88 2.44 -8.25
C SER A 256 17.29 3.47 -7.27
N LEU A 257 15.99 3.37 -6.98
CA LEU A 257 15.31 4.21 -5.98
C LEU A 257 15.88 3.95 -4.58
N ILE A 258 16.07 2.67 -4.22
CA ILE A 258 16.62 2.28 -2.92
C ILE A 258 18.05 2.78 -2.76
N GLU A 259 18.87 2.63 -3.79
CA GLU A 259 20.25 3.10 -3.79
C GLU A 259 20.32 4.61 -3.56
N GLY A 260 19.48 5.38 -4.26
CA GLY A 260 19.34 6.82 -4.04
C GLY A 260 18.95 7.17 -2.61
N MET A 261 17.98 6.46 -2.03
CA MET A 261 17.54 6.68 -0.65
C MET A 261 18.64 6.34 0.38
N MET A 262 19.43 5.29 0.15
CA MET A 262 20.45 4.84 1.09
C MET A 262 21.69 5.75 1.09
N LYS A 263 22.04 6.35 -0.04
CA LYS A 263 23.17 7.29 -0.15
C LYS A 263 22.96 8.59 0.65
N ILE A 264 21.72 8.95 0.97
CA ILE A 264 21.39 10.19 1.69
C ILE A 264 21.62 10.07 3.21
N GLY A 265 21.78 8.85 3.75
CA GLY A 265 21.56 8.58 5.18
C GLY A 265 22.76 8.13 6.01
N ASP A 266 24.00 8.19 5.52
CA ASP A 266 25.18 7.80 6.31
C ASP A 266 25.92 9.03 6.89
N PRO A 267 25.58 9.47 8.12
CA PRO A 267 26.26 10.60 8.77
C PRO A 267 27.74 10.32 9.10
N THR A 268 28.20 9.06 9.01
CA THR A 268 29.64 8.77 9.15
C THR A 268 30.45 9.20 7.94
N MET A 269 29.79 9.41 6.79
CA MET A 269 30.40 10.06 5.62
C MET A 269 30.53 11.58 5.86
N ASP A 270 29.53 12.21 6.50
CA ASP A 270 29.56 13.64 6.84
C ASP A 270 30.69 13.98 7.84
N ALA A 271 31.01 13.06 8.76
CA ALA A 271 32.11 13.22 9.70
C ALA A 271 33.52 13.18 9.05
N ARG A 272 33.63 12.69 7.81
CA ARG A 272 34.88 12.70 7.02
C ARG A 272 34.95 13.87 6.06
N ALA A 273 33.87 14.65 5.94
CA ALA A 273 33.87 15.82 5.10
C ALA A 273 34.69 16.93 5.80
N PRO A 274 35.62 17.60 5.09
CA PRO A 274 36.43 18.66 5.69
C PRO A 274 35.52 19.76 6.26
N GLU A 275 35.87 20.34 7.41
CA GLU A 275 35.05 21.27 8.21
C GLU A 275 34.38 22.41 7.39
N ALA A 276 34.97 22.77 6.25
CA ALA A 276 34.45 23.72 5.27
C ALA A 276 33.16 23.29 4.53
N SER A 277 32.77 22.01 4.56
CA SER A 277 31.55 21.50 3.91
C SER A 277 30.33 21.49 4.84
N LEU A 278 30.53 21.69 6.15
CA LEU A 278 29.45 21.88 7.12
C LEU A 278 28.81 23.24 6.87
N ARG A 279 27.88 23.30 5.91
CA ARG A 279 27.01 24.46 5.69
C ARG A 279 26.12 24.63 6.91
N ARG A 280 26.63 25.33 7.92
CA ARG A 280 25.85 25.78 9.07
C ARG A 280 24.82 26.77 8.53
N LEU A 281 23.59 26.30 8.32
CA LEU A 281 22.44 27.18 8.09
C LEU A 281 22.15 27.91 9.40
N VAL A 282 22.94 28.92 9.70
CA VAL A 282 22.64 29.86 10.79
C VAL A 282 21.62 30.83 10.25
N ASN A 283 20.43 30.84 10.85
CA ASN A 283 19.42 31.83 10.55
C ASN A 283 19.93 33.18 11.09
N GLN A 284 20.52 34.01 10.23
CA GLN A 284 21.18 35.28 10.62
C GLN A 284 20.21 36.24 11.35
N THR A 285 18.91 36.05 11.18
CA THR A 285 17.84 36.91 11.72
C THR A 285 17.34 36.56 13.12
N ARG A 286 17.89 35.54 13.80
CA ARG A 286 17.41 35.14 15.14
C ARG A 286 18.35 35.47 16.30
N ALA A 287 19.10 36.57 16.18
CA ALA A 287 19.78 37.22 17.30
C ALA A 287 19.09 38.57 17.59
N LYS A 288 17.89 38.52 18.19
CA LYS A 288 17.20 39.58 18.94
C LYS A 288 15.82 39.08 19.35
N ILE A 289 15.77 38.31 20.45
CA ILE A 289 14.70 38.33 21.44
C ILE A 289 15.39 38.32 22.80
#